data_AF-A0A968HD12-F1
#
_entry.id   AF-A0A968HD12-F1
#
_cell.length_a   1.000
_cell.length_b   1.000
_cell.length_c   1.000
_cell.angle_alpha   90.00
_cell.angle_beta   90.00
_cell.angle_gamma   90.00
#
_symmetry.space_group_name_H-M   'P 1'
#
loop_
_entity.id
_entity.type
_entity.pdbx_description
1 polymer ?
#
loop_
_entity_poly.entity_id
_entity_poly.type
_entity_poly.pdbx_seq_one_letter_code
_entity_poly.pdbx_strand_id
1 'polypeptide(L)'
;MHVLHLSDLFLASRDRAIFLATHLADDLRSELHLSHLDALILSGNLVQSATPEAYAAVEGFLHYLRREFSLPKEHIVLVPGNSDLDLRLSEEEAYQPVLRRKYRGSLEESAVIDEGGSYLAVLQPEVYKHRFQHFSEFYQTVKDAPYSLEYHQQFTLDHFPNHDVLMLGLNSAWQLDHHYTDRAHIHPSALTNALLAISRNSTFTA
;
A
#
# COMPACT_ATOMS: atom_id res chain seq x y z
N MET A 1 9.74 3.49 23.39
CA MET A 1 9.45 3.23 21.97
C MET A 1 9.02 4.53 21.34
N HIS A 2 9.80 5.07 20.40
CA HIS A 2 9.45 6.22 19.58
C HIS A 2 8.99 5.73 18.22
N VAL A 3 7.70 5.93 17.93
CA VAL A 3 7.08 5.53 16.67
C VAL A 3 6.72 6.78 15.90
N LEU A 4 7.22 6.86 14.67
CA LEU A 4 6.78 7.86 13.71
C LEU A 4 5.73 7.23 12.81
N HIS A 5 4.50 7.70 12.89
CA HIS A 5 3.41 7.23 12.03
C HIS A 5 2.98 8.36 11.10
N LEU A 6 3.16 8.14 9.80
CA LEU A 6 2.79 9.04 8.73
C LEU A 6 1.75 8.38 7.82
N SER A 7 0.93 9.21 7.21
CA SER A 7 -0.05 8.84 6.18
C SER A 7 -0.08 9.96 5.16
N ASP A 8 -0.56 9.69 3.95
CA ASP A 8 -0.91 10.73 2.97
C ASP A 8 0.29 11.62 2.60
N LEU A 9 1.43 11.00 2.32
CA LEU A 9 2.65 11.70 1.92
C LEU A 9 2.53 12.34 0.53
N PHE A 10 1.81 11.67 -0.38
CA PHE A 10 1.61 12.10 -1.77
C PHE A 10 2.88 12.56 -2.49
N LEU A 11 3.97 11.80 -2.36
CA LEU A 11 5.24 12.15 -3.01
C LEU A 11 5.13 11.97 -4.53
N ALA A 12 5.62 12.96 -5.26
CA ALA A 12 5.61 12.98 -6.73
C ALA A 12 7.00 13.20 -7.34
N SER A 13 7.96 13.69 -6.56
CA SER A 13 9.32 13.98 -7.05
C SER A 13 10.37 13.87 -5.96
N ARG A 14 11.61 13.59 -6.38
CA ARG A 14 12.76 13.46 -5.49
C ARG A 14 13.04 14.74 -4.71
N ASP A 15 12.93 15.91 -5.34
CA ASP A 15 13.20 17.19 -4.67
C ASP A 15 12.19 17.43 -3.54
N ARG A 16 10.91 17.11 -3.77
CA ARG A 16 9.88 17.22 -2.74
C ARG A 16 10.10 16.23 -1.61
N ALA A 17 10.48 14.99 -1.94
CA ALA A 17 10.82 13.96 -0.96
C ALA A 17 11.99 14.38 -0.06
N ILE A 18 13.08 14.91 -0.63
CA ILE A 18 14.23 15.39 0.13
C ILE A 18 13.81 16.55 1.03
N PHE A 19 13.11 17.55 0.48
CA PHE A 19 12.63 18.71 1.24
C PHE A 19 11.79 18.27 2.45
N LEU A 20 10.80 17.39 2.25
CA LEU A 20 9.96 16.92 3.34
C LEU A 20 10.75 16.10 4.37
N ALA A 21 11.66 15.21 3.92
CA ALA A 21 12.47 14.40 4.82
C ALA A 21 13.40 15.27 5.68
N THR A 22 14.03 16.31 5.11
CA THR A 22 14.94 17.20 5.83
C THR A 22 14.20 18.03 6.88
N HIS A 23 13.03 18.58 6.53
CA HIS A 23 12.24 19.38 7.46
C HIS A 23 11.68 18.53 8.59
N LEU A 24 11.10 17.37 8.25
CA LEU A 24 10.60 16.43 9.26
C LEU A 24 11.72 15.99 10.22
N ALA A 25 12.92 15.68 9.69
CA ALA A 25 14.04 15.31 10.55
C ALA A 25 14.49 16.43 11.48
N ASP A 26 14.51 17.68 11.00
CA ASP A 26 14.82 18.85 11.83
C ASP A 26 13.77 19.02 12.93
N ASP A 27 12.48 18.97 12.61
CA ASP A 27 11.40 19.07 13.59
C ASP A 27 11.52 17.97 14.68
N LEU A 28 11.75 16.71 14.26
CA LEU A 28 11.90 15.59 15.19
C LEU A 28 13.11 15.75 16.12
N ARG A 29 14.21 16.33 15.66
CA ARG A 29 15.43 16.52 16.46
C ARG A 29 15.43 17.80 17.28
N SER A 30 15.05 18.90 16.66
CA SER A 30 15.16 20.24 17.22
C SER A 30 13.98 20.55 18.13
N GLU A 31 12.76 20.08 17.80
CA GLU A 31 11.56 20.34 18.59
C GLU A 31 11.21 19.18 19.51
N LEU A 32 11.27 17.94 19.02
CA LEU A 32 10.91 16.75 19.81
C LEU A 32 12.11 16.06 20.48
N HIS A 33 13.33 16.54 20.23
CA HIS A 33 14.57 16.03 20.83
C HIS A 33 14.78 14.52 20.65
N LEU A 34 14.30 13.98 19.53
CA LEU A 34 14.46 12.58 19.18
C LEU A 34 15.81 12.34 18.49
N SER A 35 16.63 11.47 19.07
CA SER A 35 17.88 11.01 18.45
C SER A 35 17.73 9.68 17.70
N HIS A 36 16.62 8.97 17.92
CA HIS A 36 16.36 7.65 17.34
C HIS A 36 14.87 7.43 17.10
N LEU A 37 14.56 6.53 16.16
CA LEU A 37 13.21 6.01 15.93
C LEU A 37 13.24 4.49 16.10
N ASP A 38 12.28 3.96 16.84
CA ASP A 38 12.10 2.53 17.02
C ASP A 38 11.27 1.92 15.88
N ALA A 39 10.33 2.70 15.31
CA ALA A 39 9.55 2.28 14.15
C ALA A 39 9.13 3.48 13.28
N LEU A 40 9.00 3.24 11.98
CA LEU A 40 8.36 4.14 11.02
C LEU A 40 7.18 3.43 10.37
N ILE A 41 5.98 3.96 10.52
CA ILE A 41 4.76 3.43 9.91
C ILE A 41 4.34 4.40 8.80
N LEU A 42 4.21 3.89 7.57
CA LEU A 42 3.61 4.60 6.46
C LEU A 42 2.29 3.91 6.09
N SER A 43 1.15 4.50 6.48
CA SER A 43 -0.17 3.85 6.40
C SER A 43 -0.99 4.21 5.16
N GLY A 44 -0.33 4.35 4.01
CA GLY A 44 -0.97 4.53 2.71
C GLY A 44 -0.83 5.94 2.14
N ASN A 45 -1.20 6.04 0.86
CA ASN A 45 -1.12 7.25 0.05
C ASN A 45 0.30 7.84 0.04
N LEU A 46 1.26 6.97 -0.26
CA LEU A 46 2.68 7.30 -0.25
C LEU A 46 3.04 8.19 -1.44
N VAL A 47 2.43 7.89 -2.59
CA VAL A 47 2.68 8.58 -3.84
C VAL A 47 1.45 9.35 -4.32
N GLN A 48 1.66 10.43 -5.08
CA GLN A 48 0.57 11.16 -5.74
C GLN A 48 -0.09 10.32 -6.84
N SER A 49 0.71 9.51 -7.53
CA SER A 49 0.26 8.56 -8.54
C SER A 49 1.23 7.38 -8.56
N ALA A 50 0.73 6.17 -8.72
CA ALA A 50 1.53 4.96 -8.70
C ALA A 50 2.41 4.84 -9.96
N THR A 51 3.57 5.48 -9.94
CA THR A 51 4.59 5.34 -10.98
C THR A 51 5.94 4.96 -10.36
N PRO A 52 6.84 4.30 -11.12
CA PRO A 52 8.18 3.98 -10.64
C PRO A 52 8.95 5.20 -10.12
N GLU A 53 8.81 6.36 -10.78
CA GLU A 53 9.49 7.60 -10.39
C GLU A 53 8.99 8.15 -9.05
N ALA A 54 7.68 8.05 -8.81
CA ALA A 54 7.08 8.48 -7.54
C ALA A 54 7.55 7.57 -6.40
N TYR A 55 7.60 6.26 -6.60
CA TYR A 55 8.14 5.33 -5.60
C TYR A 55 9.64 5.52 -5.37
N ALA A 56 10.43 5.83 -6.40
CA ALA A 56 11.83 6.22 -6.23
C ALA A 56 12.00 7.47 -5.35
N ALA A 57 11.03 8.39 -5.36
CA ALA A 57 11.01 9.53 -4.44
C ALA A 57 10.74 9.07 -2.99
N VAL A 58 9.80 8.16 -2.76
CA VAL A 58 9.53 7.55 -1.44
C VAL A 58 10.74 6.80 -0.92
N GLU A 59 11.45 6.04 -1.77
CA GLU A 59 12.70 5.37 -1.40
C GLU A 59 13.77 6.38 -0.95
N GLY A 60 13.89 7.51 -1.64
CA GLY A 60 14.78 8.61 -1.25
C GLY A 60 14.42 9.20 0.11
N PHE A 61 13.13 9.42 0.36
CA PHE A 61 12.60 9.87 1.65
C PHE A 61 12.95 8.89 2.78
N LEU A 62 12.68 7.60 2.58
CA LEU A 62 13.01 6.54 3.53
C LEU A 62 14.51 6.43 3.76
N HIS A 63 15.32 6.47 2.71
CA HIS A 63 16.78 6.40 2.83
C HIS A 63 17.33 7.53 3.71
N TYR A 64 16.81 8.75 3.54
CA TYR A 64 17.20 9.89 4.35
C TYR A 64 16.86 9.66 5.83
N LEU A 65 15.59 9.38 6.15
CA LEU A 65 15.16 9.16 7.54
C LEU A 65 15.88 7.99 8.21
N ARG A 66 16.14 6.91 7.46
CA ARG A 66 16.88 5.75 7.99
C ARG A 66 18.29 6.11 8.40
N ARG A 67 19.00 6.88 7.60
CA ARG A 67 20.34 7.34 7.94
C ARG A 67 20.33 8.29 9.12
N GLU A 68 19.32 9.15 9.16
CA GLU A 68 19.23 10.21 10.14
C GLU A 68 18.86 9.70 11.55
N PHE A 69 18.03 8.66 11.64
CA PHE A 69 17.58 8.09 12.92
C PHE A 69 18.11 6.68 13.18
N SER A 70 19.09 6.22 12.38
CA SER A 70 19.65 4.86 12.41
C SER A 70 18.58 3.76 12.34
N LEU A 71 17.52 3.98 11.55
CA LEU A 71 16.36 3.11 11.47
C LEU A 71 16.64 1.90 10.54
N PRO A 72 16.59 0.66 11.07
CA PRO A 72 16.67 -0.55 10.26
C PRO A 72 15.47 -0.67 9.32
N LYS A 73 15.62 -1.34 8.18
CA LYS A 73 14.50 -1.53 7.23
C LYS A 73 13.39 -2.42 7.82
N GLU A 74 13.78 -3.32 8.73
CA GLU A 74 12.89 -4.22 9.45
C GLU A 74 11.89 -3.44 10.31
N HIS A 75 12.25 -2.23 10.72
CA HIS A 75 11.43 -1.36 11.56
C HIS A 75 10.51 -0.41 10.77
N ILE A 76 10.46 -0.56 9.44
CA ILE A 76 9.57 0.21 8.56
C ILE A 76 8.34 -0.63 8.24
N VAL A 77 7.17 -0.13 8.61
CA VAL A 77 5.87 -0.72 8.27
C VAL A 77 5.31 0.04 7.07
N LEU A 78 4.89 -0.70 6.04
CA LEU A 78 4.35 -0.16 4.80
C LEU A 78 2.98 -0.75 4.53
N VAL A 79 1.99 0.12 4.30
CA VAL A 79 0.64 -0.27 3.90
C VAL A 79 0.24 0.58 2.69
N PRO A 80 -0.34 0.01 1.63
CA PRO A 80 -0.81 0.81 0.51
C PRO A 80 -2.13 1.51 0.82
N GLY A 81 -2.34 2.66 0.19
CA GLY A 81 -3.60 3.40 0.10
C GLY A 81 -4.13 3.44 -1.34
N ASN A 82 -5.13 4.29 -1.57
CA ASN A 82 -5.82 4.39 -2.86
C ASN A 82 -4.98 5.11 -3.93
N SER A 83 -4.10 6.04 -3.55
CA SER A 83 -3.21 6.72 -4.50
C SER A 83 -1.97 5.88 -4.87
N ASP A 84 -1.75 4.78 -4.16
CA ASP A 84 -0.70 3.82 -4.43
C ASP A 84 -1.09 2.81 -5.54
N LEU A 85 -2.30 2.94 -6.10
CA LEU A 85 -2.85 2.15 -7.20
C LEU A 85 -2.50 2.75 -8.57
N ASP A 86 -2.15 1.89 -9.54
CA ASP A 86 -2.13 2.29 -10.96
C ASP A 86 -3.56 2.38 -11.49
N LEU A 87 -4.14 3.58 -11.40
CA LEU A 87 -5.47 3.88 -11.91
C LEU A 87 -5.54 3.81 -13.44
N ARG A 88 -4.43 4.05 -14.14
CA ARG A 88 -4.37 3.98 -15.60
C ARG A 88 -4.50 2.53 -16.05
N LEU A 89 -3.77 1.61 -15.44
CA LEU A 89 -3.95 0.16 -15.68
C LEU A 89 -5.39 -0.26 -15.37
N SER A 90 -5.98 0.33 -14.33
CA SER A 90 -7.37 0.07 -14.00
C SER A 90 -8.36 0.49 -15.08
N GLU A 91 -8.17 1.67 -15.67
CA GLU A 91 -9.09 2.24 -16.66
C GLU A 91 -8.87 1.61 -18.04
N GLU A 92 -7.61 1.49 -18.46
CA GLU A 92 -7.24 1.16 -19.84
C GLU A 92 -7.16 -0.36 -20.09
N GLU A 93 -6.76 -1.15 -19.10
CA GLU A 93 -6.40 -2.56 -19.31
C GLU A 93 -7.28 -3.54 -18.52
N ALA A 94 -7.70 -3.17 -17.31
CA ALA A 94 -8.42 -4.08 -16.43
C ALA A 94 -9.91 -4.28 -16.80
N TYR A 95 -10.50 -3.42 -17.64
CA TYR A 95 -11.88 -3.57 -18.10
C TYR A 95 -11.94 -3.71 -19.62
N GLN A 96 -12.56 -4.79 -20.11
CA GLN A 96 -12.71 -5.04 -21.53
C GLN A 96 -14.13 -4.73 -22.03
N PRO A 97 -14.27 -4.10 -23.21
CA PRO A 97 -15.58 -3.83 -23.78
C PRO A 97 -16.24 -5.11 -24.31
N VAL A 98 -17.42 -5.44 -23.78
CA VAL A 98 -18.23 -6.59 -24.21
C VAL A 98 -19.59 -6.10 -24.68
N LEU A 99 -20.06 -6.57 -25.84
CA LEU A 99 -21.41 -6.26 -26.32
C LEU A 99 -22.46 -6.71 -25.30
N ARG A 100 -23.30 -5.78 -24.82
CA ARG A 100 -24.34 -6.03 -23.80
C ARG A 100 -25.21 -7.25 -24.14
N ARG A 101 -25.70 -7.33 -25.38
CA ARG A 101 -26.54 -8.45 -25.85
C ARG A 101 -25.84 -9.82 -25.86
N LYS A 102 -24.51 -9.84 -25.84
CA LYS A 102 -23.69 -11.06 -25.80
C LYS A 102 -23.24 -11.42 -24.39
N TYR A 103 -23.28 -10.48 -23.43
CA TYR A 103 -22.95 -10.78 -22.05
C TYR A 103 -23.97 -11.75 -21.45
N ARG A 104 -23.46 -12.70 -20.65
CA ARG A 104 -24.26 -13.76 -20.00
C ARG A 104 -23.96 -13.87 -18.50
N GLY A 105 -23.03 -13.06 -17.98
CA GLY A 105 -22.69 -13.02 -16.57
C GLY A 105 -23.69 -12.20 -15.75
N SER A 106 -23.46 -12.16 -14.44
CA SER A 106 -24.20 -11.27 -13.54
C SER A 106 -23.81 -9.82 -13.80
N LEU A 107 -24.77 -8.90 -13.79
CA LEU A 107 -24.51 -7.47 -13.79
C LEU A 107 -24.17 -6.97 -12.37
N GLU A 108 -23.41 -7.77 -11.62
CA GLU A 108 -22.90 -7.33 -10.33
C GLU A 108 -21.98 -6.13 -10.53
N GLU A 109 -22.30 -5.03 -9.86
CA GLU A 109 -21.56 -3.78 -9.92
C GLU A 109 -20.08 -3.98 -9.52
N SER A 110 -19.72 -5.06 -8.83
CA SER A 110 -18.35 -5.38 -8.46
C SER A 110 -17.44 -5.78 -9.63
N ALA A 111 -18.00 -6.21 -10.76
CA ALA A 111 -17.25 -6.78 -11.88
C ALA A 111 -17.65 -6.24 -13.26
N VAL A 112 -18.66 -5.37 -13.33
CA VAL A 112 -19.18 -4.79 -14.57
C VAL A 112 -19.42 -3.30 -14.36
N ILE A 113 -18.97 -2.48 -15.30
CA ILE A 113 -19.34 -1.08 -15.43
C ILE A 113 -20.35 -0.97 -16.57
N ASP A 114 -21.53 -0.44 -16.25
CA ASP A 114 -22.61 -0.20 -17.21
C ASP A 114 -23.01 1.28 -17.21
N GLU A 115 -22.45 2.06 -18.13
CA GLU A 115 -22.77 3.48 -18.32
C GLU A 115 -23.98 3.71 -19.27
N GLY A 116 -24.67 2.64 -19.66
CA GLY A 116 -25.71 2.70 -20.68
C GLY A 116 -25.17 2.57 -22.10
N GLY A 117 -25.86 1.82 -22.95
CA GLY A 117 -25.51 1.65 -24.37
C GLY A 117 -25.26 0.21 -24.81
N SER A 118 -24.50 0.04 -25.89
CA SER A 118 -24.31 -1.24 -26.58
C SER A 118 -23.21 -2.12 -25.98
N TYR A 119 -22.32 -1.54 -25.16
CA TYR A 119 -21.18 -2.22 -24.54
C TYR A 119 -21.25 -2.12 -23.01
N LEU A 120 -20.62 -3.08 -22.35
CA LEU A 120 -20.34 -3.15 -20.93
C LEU A 120 -18.83 -3.21 -20.75
N ALA A 121 -18.27 -2.53 -19.76
CA ALA A 121 -16.88 -2.74 -19.37
C ALA A 121 -16.84 -3.90 -18.37
N VAL A 122 -16.21 -5.01 -18.75
CA VAL A 122 -16.17 -6.23 -17.92
C VAL A 122 -14.78 -6.41 -17.34
N LEU A 123 -14.71 -6.49 -16.02
CA LEU A 123 -13.48 -6.64 -15.25
C LEU A 123 -12.72 -7.92 -15.66
N GLN A 124 -11.40 -7.77 -15.83
CA GLN A 124 -10.44 -8.85 -16.00
C GLN A 124 -9.68 -9.03 -14.69
N PRO A 125 -10.06 -10.00 -13.82
CA PRO A 125 -9.56 -10.07 -12.45
C PRO A 125 -8.03 -10.18 -12.35
N GLU A 126 -7.41 -10.94 -13.26
CA GLU A 126 -5.96 -11.15 -13.25
C GLU A 126 -5.19 -9.87 -13.61
N VAL A 127 -5.68 -9.09 -14.58
CA VAL A 127 -5.09 -7.78 -14.91
C VAL A 127 -5.31 -6.79 -13.76
N TYR A 128 -6.51 -6.79 -13.18
CA TYR A 128 -6.91 -5.85 -12.14
C TYR A 128 -6.05 -5.92 -10.86
N LYS A 129 -5.51 -7.09 -10.51
CA LYS A 129 -4.58 -7.25 -9.37
C LYS A 129 -3.26 -6.49 -9.59
N HIS A 130 -2.81 -6.34 -10.83
CA HIS A 130 -1.53 -5.70 -11.16
C HIS A 130 -1.52 -4.18 -10.93
N ARG A 131 -2.63 -3.57 -10.53
CA ARG A 131 -2.64 -2.16 -10.10
C ARG A 131 -1.77 -1.89 -8.87
N PHE A 132 -1.47 -2.93 -8.10
CA PHE A 132 -0.53 -2.88 -6.97
C PHE A 132 0.91 -3.24 -7.37
N GLN A 133 1.20 -3.48 -8.65
CA GLN A 133 2.52 -3.95 -9.10
C GLN A 133 3.65 -3.01 -8.64
N HIS A 134 3.48 -1.70 -8.85
CA HIS A 134 4.49 -0.72 -8.44
C HIS A 134 4.68 -0.65 -6.92
N PHE A 135 3.59 -0.73 -6.14
CA PHE A 135 3.70 -0.83 -4.69
C PHE A 135 4.43 -2.10 -4.27
N SER A 136 4.13 -3.23 -4.91
CA SER A 136 4.76 -4.52 -4.61
C SER A 136 6.26 -4.51 -4.90
N GLU A 137 6.67 -3.93 -6.02
CA GLU A 137 8.08 -3.76 -6.39
C GLU A 137 8.80 -2.85 -5.39
N PHE A 138 8.21 -1.69 -5.06
CA PHE A 138 8.71 -0.79 -4.02
C PHE A 138 8.85 -1.48 -2.67
N TYR A 139 7.83 -2.22 -2.23
CA TYR A 139 7.84 -2.96 -0.98
C TYR A 139 8.98 -3.97 -0.96
N GLN A 140 9.17 -4.74 -2.05
CA GLN A 140 10.29 -5.68 -2.19
C GLN A 140 11.65 -4.98 -2.09
N THR A 141 11.81 -3.80 -2.70
CA THR A 141 13.05 -3.01 -2.60
C THR A 141 13.33 -2.55 -1.16
N VAL A 142 12.31 -2.12 -0.42
CA VAL A 142 12.48 -1.61 0.95
C VAL A 142 12.65 -2.73 1.97
N LYS A 143 11.84 -3.79 1.86
CA LYS A 143 11.70 -4.84 2.88
C LYS A 143 12.50 -6.10 2.57
N ASP A 144 13.05 -6.22 1.36
CA ASP A 144 13.67 -7.46 0.85
C ASP A 144 12.75 -8.69 0.96
N ALA A 145 11.44 -8.46 0.90
CA ALA A 145 10.39 -9.48 0.99
C ALA A 145 9.24 -9.13 0.04
N PRO A 146 8.56 -10.14 -0.55
CA PRO A 146 7.52 -9.86 -1.53
C PRO A 146 6.25 -9.34 -0.84
N TYR A 147 5.57 -8.42 -1.51
CA TYR A 147 4.18 -8.10 -1.21
C TYR A 147 3.27 -8.83 -2.21
N SER A 148 2.24 -9.53 -1.73
CA SER A 148 1.39 -10.32 -2.62
C SER A 148 0.39 -9.47 -3.40
N LEU A 149 0.20 -9.77 -4.69
CA LEU A 149 -0.89 -9.21 -5.48
C LEU A 149 -2.22 -9.95 -5.23
N GLU A 150 -2.19 -11.12 -4.59
CA GLU A 150 -3.38 -11.86 -4.22
C GLU A 150 -4.05 -11.19 -3.02
N TYR A 151 -5.28 -10.69 -3.20
CA TYR A 151 -5.99 -9.89 -2.18
C TYR A 151 -6.11 -10.58 -0.83
N HIS A 152 -6.28 -11.91 -0.80
CA HIS A 152 -6.34 -12.67 0.44
C HIS A 152 -4.99 -12.79 1.19
N GLN A 153 -3.89 -12.34 0.59
CA GLN A 153 -2.54 -12.29 1.17
C GLN A 153 -2.03 -10.84 1.34
N GLN A 154 -2.86 -9.83 1.10
CA GLN A 154 -2.49 -8.42 1.27
C GLN A 154 -2.56 -7.98 2.73
N PHE A 155 -1.68 -8.57 3.54
CA PHE A 155 -1.43 -8.20 4.92
C PHE A 155 0.07 -8.26 5.23
N THR A 156 0.52 -7.47 6.20
CA THR A 156 1.90 -7.51 6.72
C THR A 156 1.89 -7.77 8.21
N LEU A 157 2.94 -8.42 8.71
CA LEU A 157 3.15 -8.67 10.13
C LEU A 157 4.56 -8.22 10.49
N ASP A 158 4.66 -7.05 11.11
CA ASP A 158 5.92 -6.43 11.48
C ASP A 158 6.12 -6.54 13.00
N HIS A 159 7.02 -7.43 13.42
CA HIS A 159 7.25 -7.76 14.82
C HIS A 159 8.46 -7.01 15.39
N PHE A 160 8.24 -6.37 16.54
CA PHE A 160 9.24 -5.59 17.27
C PHE A 160 9.49 -6.27 18.63
N PRO A 161 10.34 -7.31 18.68
CA PRO A 161 10.50 -8.15 19.86
C PRO A 161 11.04 -7.40 21.08
N ASN A 162 11.86 -6.37 20.87
CA ASN A 162 12.39 -5.55 21.98
C ASN A 162 11.31 -4.67 22.65
N HIS A 163 10.10 -4.63 22.09
CA HIS A 163 8.98 -3.83 22.56
C HIS A 163 7.72 -4.64 22.82
N ASP A 164 7.74 -5.96 22.57
CA ASP A 164 6.56 -6.84 22.63
C ASP A 164 5.38 -6.30 21.80
N VAL A 165 5.69 -5.72 20.64
CA VAL A 165 4.70 -5.14 19.71
C VAL A 165 4.70 -5.90 18.39
N LEU A 166 3.50 -6.28 17.94
CA LEU A 166 3.25 -6.74 16.58
C LEU A 166 2.33 -5.75 15.87
N MET A 167 2.77 -5.26 14.70
CA MET A 167 1.97 -4.40 13.85
C MET A 167 1.38 -5.22 12.69
N LEU A 168 0.06 -5.12 12.52
CA LEU A 168 -0.68 -5.74 11.43
C LEU A 168 -1.06 -4.67 10.40
N GLY A 169 -0.44 -4.72 9.21
CA GLY A 169 -0.83 -3.92 8.06
C GLY A 169 -1.92 -4.62 7.24
N LEU A 170 -2.95 -3.90 6.83
CA LEU A 170 -4.06 -4.42 6.02
C LEU A 170 -4.39 -3.44 4.88
N ASN A 171 -4.50 -3.96 3.66
CA ASN A 171 -4.88 -3.15 2.51
C ASN A 171 -6.40 -2.87 2.47
N SER A 172 -6.78 -1.60 2.56
CA SER A 172 -8.17 -1.15 2.44
C SER A 172 -8.56 -0.76 1.01
N ALA A 173 -7.59 -0.61 0.11
CA ALA A 173 -7.78 -0.12 -1.26
C ALA A 173 -7.95 -1.24 -2.30
N TRP A 174 -8.00 -2.51 -1.88
CA TRP A 174 -7.98 -3.67 -2.79
C TRP A 174 -9.11 -3.68 -3.83
N GLN A 175 -10.27 -3.09 -3.50
CA GLN A 175 -11.43 -3.01 -4.41
C GLN A 175 -11.69 -1.59 -4.96
N LEU A 176 -10.84 -0.62 -4.63
CA LEU A 176 -10.94 0.73 -5.19
C LEU A 176 -10.42 0.76 -6.62
N ASP A 177 -11.02 1.58 -7.47
CA ASP A 177 -10.56 1.81 -8.83
C ASP A 177 -10.94 3.18 -9.42
N HIS A 178 -10.63 3.40 -10.70
CA HIS A 178 -10.92 4.63 -11.43
C HIS A 178 -12.43 4.99 -11.45
N HIS A 179 -13.31 4.00 -11.34
CA HIS A 179 -14.76 4.14 -11.37
C HIS A 179 -15.37 3.97 -9.97
N TYR A 180 -15.04 2.89 -9.27
CA TYR A 180 -15.50 2.53 -7.94
C TYR A 180 -14.56 3.06 -6.86
N THR A 181 -14.73 4.34 -6.52
CA THR A 181 -13.84 5.08 -5.61
C THR A 181 -14.26 5.01 -4.13
N ASP A 182 -15.40 4.41 -3.82
CA ASP A 182 -16.00 4.34 -2.48
C ASP A 182 -15.94 2.94 -1.83
N ARG A 183 -15.36 1.95 -2.52
CA ARG A 183 -15.25 0.55 -2.04
C ARG A 183 -14.08 0.30 -1.10
N ALA A 184 -13.75 1.26 -0.25
CA ALA A 184 -12.65 1.14 0.71
C ALA A 184 -13.03 0.25 1.89
N HIS A 185 -12.40 -0.91 2.02
CA HIS A 185 -12.61 -1.85 3.14
C HIS A 185 -11.54 -2.94 3.16
N ILE A 186 -11.44 -3.69 4.26
CA ILE A 186 -10.46 -4.79 4.38
C ILE A 186 -11.00 -6.06 3.71
N HIS A 187 -10.18 -6.70 2.88
CA HIS A 187 -10.52 -8.01 2.31
C HIS A 187 -10.69 -9.05 3.43
N PRO A 188 -11.88 -9.69 3.62
CA PRO A 188 -12.14 -10.56 4.78
C PRO A 188 -11.16 -11.72 4.93
N SER A 189 -10.76 -12.34 3.81
CA SER A 189 -9.78 -13.43 3.84
C SER A 189 -8.36 -12.97 4.20
N ALA A 190 -8.00 -11.70 3.93
CA ALA A 190 -6.70 -11.17 4.31
C ALA A 190 -6.60 -11.04 5.84
N LEU A 191 -7.63 -10.47 6.47
CA LEU A 191 -7.74 -10.40 7.92
C LEU A 191 -7.73 -11.81 8.54
N THR A 192 -8.51 -12.74 7.99
CA THR A 192 -8.54 -14.12 8.49
C THR A 192 -7.17 -14.79 8.40
N ASN A 193 -6.48 -14.65 7.26
CA ASN A 193 -5.15 -15.22 7.07
C ASN A 193 -4.10 -14.58 7.98
N ALA A 194 -4.20 -13.27 8.22
CA ALA A 194 -3.34 -12.56 9.17
C ALA A 194 -3.52 -13.11 10.59
N LEU A 195 -4.76 -13.20 11.08
CA LEU A 195 -5.05 -13.73 12.42
C LEU A 195 -4.60 -15.19 12.57
N LEU A 196 -4.78 -16.02 11.53
CA LEU A 196 -4.27 -17.38 11.51
C LEU A 196 -2.74 -17.42 11.57
N ALA A 197 -2.05 -16.57 10.81
CA ALA A 197 -0.59 -16.47 10.85
C ALA A 197 -0.08 -16.04 12.23
N ILE A 198 -0.78 -15.11 12.89
CA ILE A 198 -0.48 -14.68 14.25
C ILE A 198 -0.62 -15.85 15.23
N SER A 199 -1.77 -16.52 15.23
CA SER A 199 -2.06 -17.62 16.17
C SER A 199 -1.12 -18.83 16.03
N ARG A 200 -0.53 -19.04 14.85
CA ARG A 200 0.36 -20.16 14.56
C ARG A 200 1.83 -19.84 14.81
N ASN A 201 2.18 -18.57 15.01
CA ASN A 201 3.56 -18.17 15.25
C ASN A 201 3.80 -18.01 16.75
N SER A 202 4.51 -18.98 17.34
CA SER A 202 4.87 -18.96 18.77
C SER A 202 5.73 -17.74 19.15
N THR A 203 6.39 -17.10 18.19
CA THR A 203 7.21 -15.90 18.42
C THR A 203 6.36 -14.66 18.75
N PHE A 204 5.07 -14.65 18.39
CA PHE A 204 4.16 -13.54 18.65
C PHE A 204 3.23 -13.78 19.85
N THR A 205 3.27 -14.98 20.43
CA THR A 205 2.32 -15.46 21.45
C THR A 205 3.00 -15.97 22.71
N ALA A 206 4.32 -15.80 22.82
CA ALA A 206 5.14 -16.06 24.01
C ALA A 206 5.31 -14.79 24.83
#